data_AF-A0A8K1CNF9-F1
#
_entry.id   AF-A0A8K1CNF9-F1
#
_cell.length_a   1.000
_cell.length_b   1.000
_cell.length_c   1.000
_cell.angle_alpha   90.00
_cell.angle_beta   90.00
_cell.angle_gamma   90.00
#
_symmetry.space_group_name_H-M   'P 1'
#
loop_
_entity.id
_entity.type
_entity.pdbx_description
1 polymer ?
#
loop_
_entity_poly.entity_id
_entity_poly.type
_entity_poly.pdbx_seq_one_letter_code
_entity_poly.pdbx_strand_id
1 'polypeptide(L)'
;AQELESIATAITRQQLSLHKQLTTVKNELRSVLHDLAASKEELREAQSRLNEIDAFLDDVAVELEELQQSEDANEQHLAAKENEQEQLMMEREDEVALLVQLQNVHDLHLSVATHLRQMLVHLMRELTKMRNQEQLLAMLALRSGVFKLMRRKLL
;
A
#
# COMPACT_ATOMS: atom_id res chain seq x y z
N ALA A 1 -11.92 -39.66 26.05
CA ALA A 1 -11.12 -38.63 26.76
C ALA A 1 -9.89 -38.25 25.93
N GLN A 2 -9.03 -39.22 25.56
CA GLN A 2 -7.83 -38.97 24.73
C GLN A 2 -8.14 -38.32 23.36
N GLU A 3 -9.24 -38.69 22.70
CA GLU A 3 -9.64 -38.05 21.43
C GLU A 3 -10.08 -36.58 21.59
N LEU A 4 -10.71 -36.22 22.72
CA LEU A 4 -11.09 -34.84 23.00
C LEU A 4 -9.86 -33.99 23.34
N GLU A 5 -8.86 -34.57 24.02
CA GLU A 5 -7.57 -33.91 24.30
C GLU A 5 -6.76 -33.68 23.03
N SER A 6 -6.72 -34.65 22.10
CA SER A 6 -6.01 -34.48 20.83
C SER A 6 -6.67 -33.43 19.94
N ILE A 7 -8.02 -33.40 19.88
CA ILE A 7 -8.75 -32.37 19.15
C ILE A 7 -8.55 -30.99 19.80
N ALA A 8 -8.60 -30.89 21.13
CA ALA A 8 -8.36 -29.63 21.84
C ALA A 8 -6.95 -29.08 21.55
N THR A 9 -5.91 -29.92 21.64
CA THR A 9 -4.53 -29.50 21.35
C THR A 9 -4.33 -29.10 19.89
N ALA A 10 -4.99 -29.78 18.94
CA ALA A 10 -4.97 -29.39 17.54
C ALA A 10 -5.61 -28.00 17.31
N ILE A 11 -6.77 -27.74 17.94
CA ILE A 11 -7.43 -26.43 17.89
C ILE A 11 -6.58 -25.33 18.49
N THR A 12 -5.96 -25.56 19.65
CA THR A 12 -5.08 -24.56 20.27
C THR A 12 -3.88 -24.23 19.37
N ARG A 13 -3.26 -25.24 18.75
CA ARG A 13 -2.15 -25.02 17.79
C ARG A 13 -2.61 -24.21 16.57
N GLN A 14 -3.77 -24.54 16.01
CA GLN A 14 -4.32 -23.83 14.86
C GLN A 14 -4.70 -22.38 15.21
N GLN A 15 -5.27 -22.13 16.41
CA GLN A 15 -5.54 -20.78 16.89
C GLN A 15 -4.27 -19.94 17.03
N LEU A 16 -3.21 -20.51 17.61
CA LEU A 16 -1.91 -19.83 17.75
C LEU A 16 -1.32 -19.50 16.38
N SER A 17 -1.41 -20.43 15.43
CA SER A 17 -0.97 -20.21 14.04
C SER A 17 -1.75 -19.08 13.36
N LEU A 18 -3.08 -19.09 13.45
CA LEU A 18 -3.94 -18.03 12.91
C LEU A 18 -3.66 -16.67 13.55
N HIS A 19 -3.42 -16.62 14.87
CA HIS A 19 -3.06 -15.38 15.56
C HIS A 19 -1.72 -14.82 15.05
N LYS A 20 -0.73 -15.71 14.82
CA LYS A 20 0.56 -15.32 14.25
C LYS A 20 0.38 -14.75 12.84
N GLN A 21 -0.33 -15.47 11.96
CA GLN A 21 -0.63 -15.02 10.60
C GLN A 21 -1.37 -13.68 10.58
N LEU A 22 -2.38 -13.51 11.42
CA LEU A 22 -3.15 -12.27 11.52
C LEU A 22 -2.29 -11.10 12.00
N THR A 23 -1.36 -11.34 12.91
CA THR A 23 -0.40 -10.33 13.37
C THR A 23 0.58 -9.94 12.25
N THR A 24 1.08 -10.93 11.50
CA THR A 24 1.95 -10.71 10.34
C THR A 24 1.25 -9.87 9.28
N VAL A 25 0.05 -10.27 8.83
CA VAL A 25 -0.73 -9.54 7.82
C VAL A 25 -1.08 -8.13 8.29
N LYS A 26 -1.35 -7.92 9.57
CA LYS A 26 -1.58 -6.57 10.13
C LYS A 26 -0.34 -5.68 10.05
N ASN A 27 0.83 -6.24 10.34
CA ASN A 27 2.08 -5.49 10.29
C ASN A 27 2.45 -5.16 8.84
N GLU A 28 2.31 -6.13 7.93
CA GLU A 28 2.51 -5.91 6.49
C GLU A 28 1.54 -4.85 5.95
N LEU A 29 0.26 -4.93 6.31
CA LEU A 29 -0.72 -3.91 5.91
C LEU A 29 -0.35 -2.53 6.44
N ARG A 30 0.17 -2.42 7.67
CA ARG A 30 0.65 -1.14 8.21
C ARG A 30 1.82 -0.59 7.40
N SER A 31 2.78 -1.45 7.02
CA SER A 31 3.91 -1.07 6.17
C SER A 31 3.43 -0.57 4.82
N VAL A 32 2.61 -1.35 4.12
CA VAL A 32 2.12 -0.98 2.78
C VAL A 32 1.27 0.29 2.81
N LEU A 33 0.52 0.55 3.88
CA LEU A 33 -0.21 1.81 4.03
C LEU A 33 0.73 3.01 4.23
N HIS A 34 1.88 2.81 4.86
CA HIS A 34 2.92 3.83 4.95
C HIS A 34 3.53 4.09 3.58
N ASP A 35 3.88 3.03 2.85
CA ASP A 35 4.45 3.11 1.49
C ASP A 35 3.46 3.74 0.49
N LEU A 36 2.16 3.49 0.66
CA LEU A 36 1.10 4.13 -0.14
C LEU A 36 0.99 5.63 0.15
N ALA A 37 1.17 6.04 1.40
CA ALA A 37 1.16 7.45 1.77
C ALA A 37 2.40 8.17 1.23
N ALA A 38 3.57 7.52 1.30
CA ALA A 38 4.81 8.03 0.73
C ALA A 38 4.70 8.19 -0.79
N SER A 39 4.27 7.16 -1.52
CA SER A 39 4.14 7.25 -2.99
C SER A 39 3.12 8.28 -3.44
N LYS A 40 2.08 8.52 -2.64
CA LYS A 40 1.12 9.60 -2.90
C LYS A 40 1.76 10.98 -2.76
N GLU A 41 2.64 11.18 -1.79
CA GLU A 41 3.35 12.45 -1.63
C GLU A 41 4.38 12.65 -2.74
N GLU A 42 5.11 11.59 -3.12
CA GLU A 42 6.03 11.62 -4.28
C GLU A 42 5.29 12.02 -5.58
N LEU A 43 4.10 11.46 -5.82
CA LEU A 43 3.24 11.86 -6.95
C LEU A 43 2.85 13.35 -6.89
N ARG A 44 2.55 13.86 -5.70
CA ARG A 44 2.21 15.27 -5.51
C ARG A 44 3.40 16.18 -5.79
N GLU A 45 4.57 15.82 -5.29
CA GLU A 45 5.81 16.57 -5.51
C GLU A 45 6.20 16.59 -6.99
N ALA A 46 6.14 15.44 -7.66
CA ALA A 46 6.39 15.33 -9.10
C ALA A 46 5.39 16.16 -9.92
N GLN A 47 4.11 16.15 -9.54
CA GLN A 47 3.10 16.99 -10.20
C GLN A 47 3.37 18.48 -9.99
N SER A 48 3.86 18.88 -8.80
CA SER A 48 4.25 20.27 -8.54
C SER A 48 5.40 20.69 -9.46
N ARG A 49 6.44 19.85 -9.57
CA ARG A 49 7.57 20.09 -10.46
C ARG A 49 7.15 20.21 -11.92
N LEU A 50 6.26 19.33 -12.39
CA LEU A 50 5.72 19.42 -13.75
C LEU A 50 5.00 20.76 -13.99
N ASN A 51 4.18 21.21 -13.03
CA ASN A 51 3.48 22.49 -13.14
C ASN A 51 4.46 23.69 -13.14
N GLU A 52 5.57 23.60 -12.41
CA GLU A 52 6.63 24.61 -12.42
C GLU A 52 7.33 24.66 -13.79
N ILE A 53 7.63 23.51 -14.39
CA ILE A 53 8.19 23.42 -15.75
C ILE A 53 7.21 23.99 -16.78
N ASP A 54 5.92 23.64 -16.69
CA ASP A 54 4.87 24.19 -17.57
C ASP A 54 4.80 25.73 -17.46
N ALA A 55 4.92 26.29 -16.24
CA ALA A 55 4.95 27.75 -16.04
C ALA A 55 6.19 28.40 -16.67
N PHE A 56 7.37 27.78 -16.55
CA PHE A 56 8.57 28.27 -17.21
C PHE A 56 8.47 28.20 -18.74
N LEU A 57 7.84 27.16 -19.28
CA LEU A 57 7.59 27.05 -20.72
C LEU A 57 6.66 28.16 -21.23
N ASP A 58 5.62 28.50 -20.46
CA ASP A 58 4.74 29.62 -20.78
C ASP A 58 5.48 30.96 -20.77
N ASP A 59 6.32 31.20 -19.75
CA ASP A 59 7.14 32.42 -19.66
C ASP A 59 8.12 32.53 -20.84
N VAL A 60 8.84 31.45 -21.18
CA VAL A 60 9.75 31.42 -22.34
C VAL A 60 9.01 31.62 -23.65
N ALA A 61 7.80 31.07 -23.79
CA ALA A 61 6.99 31.26 -24.99
C ALA A 61 6.58 32.73 -25.18
N VAL A 62 6.22 33.43 -24.10
CA VAL A 62 5.93 34.87 -24.14
C VAL A 62 7.18 35.66 -24.52
N GLU A 63 8.33 35.37 -23.91
CA GLU A 63 9.59 36.04 -24.25
C GLU A 63 10.00 35.82 -25.71
N LEU A 64 9.79 34.60 -26.25
CA LEU A 64 10.04 34.30 -27.65
C LEU A 64 9.13 35.10 -28.58
N GLU A 65 7.84 35.23 -28.25
CA GLU A 65 6.90 36.04 -29.02
C GLU A 65 7.28 37.53 -29.01
N GLU A 66 7.67 38.07 -27.86
CA GLU A 66 8.15 39.44 -27.72
C GLU A 66 9.43 39.69 -28.53
N LEU A 67 10.40 38.76 -28.46
CA LEU A 67 11.63 38.84 -29.23
C LEU A 67 11.35 38.82 -30.74
N GLN A 68 10.47 37.94 -31.21
CA GLN A 68 10.10 37.85 -32.64
C GLN A 68 9.40 39.10 -33.15
N GLN A 69 8.67 39.82 -32.29
CA GLN A 69 8.01 41.09 -32.64
C GLN A 69 8.95 42.30 -32.60
N SER A 70 10.11 42.19 -31.93
CA SER A 70 11.08 43.28 -31.85
C SER A 70 11.91 43.39 -33.15
N GLU A 71 11.99 44.60 -33.72
CA GLU A 71 12.79 44.85 -34.93
C GLU A 71 14.31 44.74 -34.69
N ASP A 72 14.75 44.76 -33.42
CA ASP A 72 16.15 44.67 -32.98
C ASP A 72 16.55 43.26 -32.50
N ALA A 73 15.73 42.24 -32.79
CA ALA A 73 15.96 40.87 -32.33
C ALA A 73 17.30 40.33 -32.85
N ASN A 74 18.26 40.15 -31.95
CA ASN A 74 19.52 39.50 -32.28
C ASN A 74 19.24 38.01 -32.52
N GLU A 75 19.53 37.47 -33.71
CA GLU A 75 19.32 36.06 -34.06
C GLU A 75 19.93 35.09 -33.04
N GLN A 76 21.04 35.50 -32.41
CA GLN A 76 21.69 34.74 -31.35
C GLN A 76 20.84 34.64 -30.07
N HIS A 77 20.10 35.70 -29.71
CA HIS A 77 19.22 35.69 -28.54
C HIS A 77 17.97 34.84 -28.79
N LEU A 78 17.41 34.91 -30.00
CA LEU A 78 16.28 34.06 -30.40
C LEU A 78 16.67 32.58 -30.35
N ALA A 79 17.77 32.21 -31.00
CA ALA A 79 18.26 30.82 -31.00
C ALA A 79 18.59 30.30 -29.59
N ALA A 80 19.09 31.17 -28.70
CA ALA A 80 19.34 30.80 -27.31
C ALA A 80 18.03 30.48 -26.56
N LYS A 81 16.97 31.26 -26.79
CA LYS A 81 15.66 31.05 -26.17
C LYS A 81 14.91 29.84 -26.74
N GLU A 82 15.02 29.59 -28.04
CA GLU A 82 14.49 28.37 -28.67
C GLU A 82 15.14 27.11 -28.08
N ASN A 83 16.46 27.14 -27.86
CA ASN A 83 17.18 26.04 -27.21
C ASN A 83 16.78 25.87 -25.72
N GLU A 84 16.55 26.98 -25.00
CA GLU A 84 16.01 26.93 -23.63
C GLU A 84 14.63 26.27 -23.59
N GLN A 85 13.74 26.64 -24.52
CA GLN A 85 12.43 26.02 -24.66
C GLN A 85 12.53 24.51 -24.97
N GLU A 86 13.42 24.11 -25.88
CA GLU A 86 13.65 22.69 -26.20
C GLU A 86 14.14 21.90 -24.99
N GLN A 87 15.04 22.47 -24.19
CA GLN A 87 15.52 21.86 -22.95
C GLN A 87 14.40 21.65 -21.93
N LEU A 88 13.59 22.69 -21.69
CA LEU A 88 12.44 22.60 -20.79
C LEU A 88 11.40 21.57 -21.28
N MET A 89 11.19 21.47 -22.59
CA MET A 89 10.32 20.44 -23.18
C MET A 89 10.85 19.03 -22.93
N MET A 90 12.16 18.80 -23.03
CA MET A 90 12.77 17.51 -22.68
C MET A 90 12.61 17.20 -21.19
N GLU A 91 12.88 18.17 -20.30
CA GLU A 91 12.70 18.01 -18.85
C GLU A 91 11.24 17.70 -18.50
N ARG A 92 10.30 18.36 -19.18
CA ARG A 92 8.87 18.09 -19.05
C ARG A 92 8.51 16.65 -19.42
N GLU A 93 9.02 16.16 -20.55
CA GLU A 93 8.79 14.77 -20.98
C GLU A 93 9.34 13.76 -19.98
N ASP A 94 10.53 14.02 -19.44
CA ASP A 94 11.15 13.19 -18.40
C ASP A 94 10.32 13.18 -17.10
N GLU A 95 9.82 14.34 -16.65
CA GLU A 95 8.99 14.43 -15.44
C GLU A 95 7.62 13.75 -15.65
N VAL A 96 7.02 13.84 -16.85
CA VAL A 96 5.82 13.08 -17.21
C VAL A 96 6.08 11.57 -17.18
N ALA A 97 7.23 11.12 -17.71
CA ALA A 97 7.61 9.72 -17.65
C ALA A 97 7.79 9.23 -16.20
N LEU A 98 8.40 10.06 -15.34
CA LEU A 98 8.53 9.79 -13.92
C LEU A 98 7.16 9.69 -13.22
N LEU A 99 6.24 10.62 -13.51
CA LEU A 99 4.88 10.59 -12.97
C LEU A 99 4.15 9.30 -13.31
N VAL A 100 4.27 8.83 -14.55
CA VAL A 100 3.68 7.54 -14.95
C VAL A 100 4.28 6.38 -14.15
N GLN A 101 5.60 6.38 -13.92
CA GLN A 101 6.25 5.35 -13.11
C GLN A 101 5.80 5.40 -11.65
N LEU A 102 5.72 6.59 -11.05
CA LEU A 102 5.23 6.78 -9.68
C LEU A 102 3.77 6.35 -9.54
N GLN A 103 2.94 6.63 -10.54
CA GLN A 103 1.53 6.21 -10.56
C GLN A 103 1.43 4.67 -10.58
N ASN A 104 2.25 4.00 -11.39
CA ASN A 104 2.30 2.54 -11.42
C ASN A 104 2.69 1.94 -10.06
N VAL A 105 3.67 2.55 -9.37
CA VAL A 105 4.09 2.13 -8.02
C VAL A 105 2.97 2.36 -7.01
N HIS A 106 2.29 3.51 -7.08
CA HIS A 106 1.14 3.82 -6.24
C HIS A 106 0.00 2.81 -6.41
N ASP A 107 -0.33 2.48 -7.66
CA ASP A 107 -1.37 1.50 -7.97
C ASP A 107 -1.00 0.09 -7.49
N LEU A 108 0.29 -0.28 -7.57
CA LEU A 108 0.79 -1.52 -7.00
C LEU A 108 0.62 -1.56 -5.47
N HIS A 109 1.02 -0.50 -4.75
CA HIS A 109 0.83 -0.39 -3.30
C HIS A 109 -0.66 -0.48 -2.94
N LEU A 110 -1.53 0.16 -3.72
CA LEU A 110 -2.97 0.11 -3.52
C LEU A 110 -3.51 -1.31 -3.70
N SER A 111 -3.10 -2.00 -4.77
CA SER A 111 -3.46 -3.40 -5.04
C SER A 111 -3.05 -4.31 -3.89
N VAL A 112 -1.79 -4.23 -3.44
CA VAL A 112 -1.29 -5.02 -2.30
C VAL A 112 -2.08 -4.71 -1.02
N ALA A 113 -2.34 -3.44 -0.73
CA ALA A 113 -3.14 -3.05 0.44
C ALA A 113 -4.56 -3.63 0.39
N THR A 114 -5.21 -3.66 -0.78
CA THR A 114 -6.54 -4.27 -0.94
C THR A 114 -6.48 -5.78 -0.73
N HIS A 115 -5.46 -6.46 -1.24
CA HIS A 115 -5.26 -7.89 -1.05
C HIS A 115 -5.04 -8.24 0.44
N LEU A 116 -4.16 -7.51 1.12
CA LEU A 116 -3.91 -7.71 2.56
C LEU A 116 -5.15 -7.46 3.42
N ARG A 117 -5.99 -6.47 3.06
CA ARG A 117 -7.29 -6.26 3.72
C ARG A 117 -8.23 -7.45 3.53
N GLN A 118 -8.30 -8.02 2.32
CA GLN A 118 -9.11 -9.21 2.05
C GLN A 118 -8.61 -10.42 2.85
N MET A 119 -7.29 -10.65 2.88
CA MET A 119 -6.67 -11.70 3.70
C MET A 119 -6.99 -11.52 5.18
N LEU A 120 -6.92 -10.30 5.70
CA LEU A 120 -7.23 -10.00 7.09
C LEU A 120 -8.70 -10.34 7.43
N VAL A 121 -9.64 -9.97 6.54
CA VAL A 121 -11.06 -10.34 6.69
C VAL A 121 -11.24 -11.87 6.66
N HIS A 122 -10.53 -12.56 5.76
CA HIS A 122 -10.58 -14.02 5.69
C HIS A 122 -10.08 -14.68 6.97
N LEU A 123 -8.88 -14.31 7.45
CA LEU A 123 -8.29 -14.82 8.68
C LEU A 123 -9.17 -14.52 9.91
N MET A 124 -9.80 -13.34 9.98
CA MET A 124 -10.75 -13.02 11.05
C MET A 124 -11.98 -13.94 11.04
N ARG A 125 -12.50 -14.30 9.86
CA ARG A 125 -13.61 -15.25 9.73
C ARG A 125 -13.19 -16.64 10.18
N GLU A 126 -12.01 -17.10 9.78
CA GLU A 126 -11.47 -18.40 10.22
C GLU A 126 -11.27 -18.46 11.73
N LEU A 127 -10.72 -17.40 12.32
CA LEU A 127 -10.54 -17.28 13.76
C LEU A 127 -11.88 -17.33 14.52
N THR A 128 -12.92 -16.69 13.97
CA THR A 128 -14.28 -16.75 14.53
C THR A 128 -14.86 -18.17 14.44
N LYS A 129 -14.68 -18.87 13.32
CA LYS A 129 -15.09 -20.28 13.17
C LYS A 129 -14.38 -21.18 14.18
N MET A 130 -13.06 -21.00 14.36
CA MET A 130 -12.28 -21.76 15.34
C MET A 130 -12.75 -21.52 16.77
N ARG A 131 -13.09 -20.26 17.11
CA ARG A 131 -13.66 -19.93 18.44
C ARG A 131 -15.01 -20.63 18.68
N ASN A 132 -15.85 -20.73 17.66
CA ASN A 132 -17.11 -21.47 17.76
C ASN A 132 -16.88 -22.98 17.96
N GLN A 133 -15.89 -23.56 17.28
CA GLN A 133 -15.49 -24.97 17.46
C GLN A 133 -14.96 -25.23 18.88
N GLU A 134 -14.13 -24.33 19.41
CA GLU A 134 -13.63 -24.39 20.78
C GLU A 134 -14.77 -24.35 21.80
N GLN A 135 -15.74 -23.45 21.62
CA GLN A 135 -16.93 -23.37 22.48
C GLN A 135 -17.77 -24.66 22.42
N LEU A 136 -17.96 -25.24 21.23
CA LEU A 136 -18.67 -26.50 21.06
C LEU A 136 -17.96 -27.63 21.81
N LEU A 137 -16.64 -27.73 21.68
CA LEU A 137 -15.83 -28.71 22.41
C LEU A 137 -15.91 -28.51 23.92
N ALA A 138 -15.86 -27.28 24.41
CA ALA A 138 -16.06 -26.98 25.82
C ALA A 138 -17.44 -27.44 26.31
N MET A 139 -18.51 -27.18 25.54
CA MET A 139 -19.85 -27.68 25.87
C MET A 139 -19.94 -29.20 25.88
N LEU A 140 -19.32 -29.88 24.92
CA LEU A 140 -19.28 -31.35 24.86
C LEU A 140 -18.48 -31.94 26.03
N ALA A 141 -17.35 -31.34 26.40
CA ALA A 141 -16.54 -31.74 27.54
C ALA A 141 -17.28 -31.56 28.88
N LEU A 142 -18.07 -30.49 29.01
CA LEU A 142 -18.94 -30.26 30.17
C LEU A 142 -20.08 -31.28 30.24
N ARG A 143 -20.76 -31.55 29.12
CA ARG A 143 -21.88 -32.51 29.04
C ARG A 143 -21.46 -33.96 29.25
N SER A 144 -20.26 -34.35 28.80
CA SER A 144 -19.73 -35.71 28.93
C SER A 144 -19.17 -36.03 30.32
N GLY A 145 -19.20 -35.08 31.27
CA GLY A 145 -18.71 -35.29 32.64
C GLY A 145 -17.18 -35.42 32.77
N VAL A 146 -16.43 -35.25 31.68
CA VAL A 146 -14.96 -35.36 31.62
C VAL A 146 -14.27 -34.33 32.54
N PHE A 147 -14.92 -33.19 32.80
CA PHE A 147 -14.45 -32.18 33.76
C PHE A 147 -14.30 -32.69 35.21
N LYS A 148 -15.05 -33.73 35.63
CA LYS A 148 -14.87 -34.33 36.97
C LYS A 148 -13.59 -35.16 37.08
N LEU A 149 -13.05 -35.65 35.97
CA LEU A 149 -11.81 -36.45 35.94
C LEU A 149 -10.56 -35.59 35.72
N MET A 150 -10.65 -34.53 34.92
CA MET A 150 -9.54 -33.58 34.69
C MET A 150 -9.12 -32.84 35.97
N ARG A 151 -10.07 -32.42 36.83
CA ARG A 151 -9.75 -31.78 38.12
C ARG A 151 -9.08 -32.70 39.14
N ARG A 152 -9.18 -34.03 38.98
CA ARG A 152 -8.55 -35.01 39.89
C ARG A 152 -7.12 -35.40 39.49
N LYS A 153 -6.65 -34.99 38.32
CA LYS A 153 -5.28 -35.27 37.83
C LYS A 153 -4.37 -34.04 37.80
N LEU A 154 -4.88 -32.87 38.18
CA LEU A 154 -4.16 -31.59 38.24
C LEU A 154 -4.03 -31.04 39.69
N LEU A 155 -4.44 -31.82 40.69
CA LEU A 155 -4.08 -31.70 42.10
C LEU A 155 -3.17 -32.89 42.45
#